data_AF-A0A7R9R182-F1
#
_entry.id   AF-A0A7R9R182-F1
#
_cell.length_a   1.000
_cell.length_b   1.000
_cell.length_c   1.000
_cell.angle_alpha   90.00
_cell.angle_beta   90.00
_cell.angle_gamma   90.00
#
_symmetry.space_group_name_H-M   'P 1'
#
loop_
_entity.id
_entity.type
_entity.pdbx_description
1 polymer ?
#
loop_
_entity_poly.entity_id
_entity_poly.type
_entity_poly.pdbx_seq_one_letter_code
_entity_poly.pdbx_strand_id
1 'polypeptide(L)'
;MNNAILREHLNKSQGNPAAYGITLINHPMVDTSYTLSQEQILQGTDVLIAIFIIVAMSFVPASFVLFLVYERFTKAKHLQFVSGVNVIVYWTANYFWDMCSYVVPAMCCILILLIFDIPAYTSKNNFPAVVSLFLMYGWSVTPVMYPVSFLFEEPSTAYICLIVINLFVGITCIVTSFLLEAFLFSSYVP
;
A
#
# COMPACT_ATOMS: atom_id res chain seq x y z
N MET A 1 39.94 -37.37 8.19
CA MET A 1 40.01 -38.76 7.67
C MET A 1 40.54 -38.79 6.23
N ASN A 2 39.91 -38.10 5.28
CA ASN A 2 40.33 -38.12 3.86
C ASN A 2 41.79 -37.67 3.63
N ASN A 3 42.28 -36.66 4.35
CA ASN A 3 43.68 -36.24 4.26
C ASN A 3 44.68 -37.26 4.79
N ALA A 4 44.28 -38.13 5.73
CA ALA A 4 45.16 -39.18 6.25
C ALA A 4 45.27 -40.34 5.24
N ILE A 5 44.15 -40.75 4.64
CA ILE A 5 44.10 -41.77 3.58
C ILE A 5 44.91 -41.30 2.35
N LEU A 6 44.77 -40.04 1.94
CA LEU A 6 45.56 -39.45 0.84
C LEU A 6 47.06 -39.59 1.09
N ARG A 7 47.51 -39.40 2.34
CA ARG A 7 48.94 -39.44 2.69
C ARG A 7 49.51 -40.85 2.77
N GLU A 8 48.67 -41.85 3.06
CA GLU A 8 49.07 -43.26 3.12
C GLU A 8 49.28 -43.87 1.72
N HIS A 9 48.46 -43.45 0.74
CA HIS A 9 48.51 -43.96 -0.64
C HIS A 9 49.50 -43.22 -1.56
N LEU A 10 50.33 -42.30 -1.05
CA LEU A 10 51.35 -41.61 -1.84
C LEU A 10 52.58 -42.51 -2.07
N ASN A 11 53.05 -42.58 -3.32
CA ASN A 11 54.27 -43.29 -3.66
C ASN A 11 55.49 -42.65 -2.97
N LYS A 12 56.36 -43.46 -2.33
CA LYS A 12 57.57 -43.00 -1.60
C LYS A 12 58.56 -42.17 -2.44
N SER A 13 58.38 -42.11 -3.75
CA SER A 13 59.17 -41.32 -4.72
C SER A 13 58.71 -39.85 -4.83
N GLN A 14 57.47 -39.52 -4.44
CA GLN A 14 56.84 -38.22 -4.70
C GLN A 14 57.04 -37.14 -3.61
N GLY A 15 58.09 -37.24 -2.79
CA GLY A 15 58.44 -36.19 -1.81
C GLY A 15 57.68 -36.26 -0.48
N ASN A 16 57.74 -35.19 0.33
CA ASN A 16 57.25 -35.17 1.71
C ASN A 16 55.71 -35.24 1.77
N PRO A 17 55.10 -36.31 2.35
CA PRO A 17 53.64 -36.46 2.46
C PRO A 17 52.94 -35.34 3.25
N ALA A 18 53.66 -34.62 4.11
CA ALA A 18 53.11 -33.52 4.90
C ALA A 18 52.74 -32.28 4.05
N ALA A 19 53.33 -32.15 2.85
CA ALA A 19 53.06 -31.03 1.95
C ALA A 19 51.72 -31.13 1.21
N TYR A 20 51.08 -32.32 1.22
CA TYR A 20 49.82 -32.57 0.54
C TYR A 20 48.66 -32.65 1.52
N GLY A 21 47.55 -31.99 1.17
CA GLY A 21 46.32 -32.00 1.93
C GLY A 21 45.17 -31.41 1.11
N ILE A 22 43.98 -31.97 1.28
CA ILE A 22 42.75 -31.44 0.70
C ILE A 22 42.14 -30.51 1.74
N THR A 23 42.00 -29.24 1.38
CA THR A 23 41.24 -28.27 2.16
C THR A 23 39.83 -28.18 1.59
N LEU A 24 38.83 -28.54 2.40
CA LEU A 24 37.44 -28.33 2.04
C LEU A 24 37.03 -26.96 2.56
N ILE A 25 36.81 -26.00 1.65
CA ILE A 25 36.23 -24.71 1.99
C ILE A 25 34.74 -24.82 1.68
N ASN A 26 33.91 -24.88 2.72
CA ASN A 26 32.47 -24.75 2.54
C ASN A 26 32.18 -23.26 2.34
N HIS A 27 32.05 -22.84 1.08
CA HIS A 27 31.45 -21.57 0.74
C HIS A 27 29.96 -21.84 0.51
N PRO A 28 29.08 -21.62 1.51
CA PRO A 28 27.66 -21.78 1.30
C PRO A 28 27.25 -20.88 0.14
N MET A 29 26.40 -21.41 -0.74
CA MET A 29 25.80 -20.63 -1.80
C MET A 29 24.98 -19.54 -1.13
N VAL A 30 25.33 -18.28 -1.39
CA VAL A 30 24.65 -17.12 -0.83
C VAL A 30 23.22 -17.15 -1.39
N ASP A 31 22.28 -17.44 -0.50
CA ASP A 31 20.88 -17.02 -0.58
C ASP A 31 19.98 -17.62 -1.68
N THR A 32 19.32 -18.75 -1.37
CA THR A 32 18.07 -19.12 -2.07
C THR A 32 16.91 -19.32 -1.10
N SER A 33 17.10 -19.98 0.04
CA SER A 33 16.03 -20.16 1.03
C SER A 33 15.85 -18.96 1.98
N TYR A 34 16.95 -18.27 2.32
CA TYR A 34 16.91 -17.11 3.23
C TYR A 34 16.33 -15.87 2.53
N THR A 35 16.75 -15.58 1.30
CA THR A 35 16.18 -14.50 0.46
C THR A 35 14.71 -14.71 0.17
N LEU A 36 14.26 -15.92 -0.20
CA LEU A 36 12.84 -16.21 -0.38
C LEU A 36 12.05 -15.95 0.92
N SER A 37 12.56 -16.38 2.08
CA SER A 37 11.88 -16.14 3.36
C SER A 37 11.83 -14.66 3.75
N GLN A 38 12.88 -13.90 3.45
CA GLN A 38 12.96 -12.48 3.79
C GLN A 38 12.10 -11.64 2.85
N GLU A 39 12.07 -11.95 1.55
CA GLU A 39 11.15 -11.34 0.58
C GLU A 39 9.69 -11.66 0.91
N GLN A 40 9.37 -12.89 1.31
CA GLN A 40 8.02 -13.26 1.77
C GLN A 40 7.59 -12.48 3.03
N ILE A 41 8.50 -12.26 3.98
CA ILE A 41 8.22 -11.45 5.19
C ILE A 41 8.03 -9.97 4.83
N LEU A 42 8.84 -9.43 3.92
CA LEU A 42 8.72 -8.05 3.45
C LEU A 42 7.42 -7.84 2.66
N GLN A 43 7.07 -8.74 1.75
CA GLN A 43 5.79 -8.76 1.03
C GLN A 43 4.59 -8.82 1.99
N GLY A 44 4.65 -9.68 3.01
CA GLY A 44 3.58 -9.78 4.01
C GLY A 44 3.38 -8.48 4.80
N THR A 45 4.47 -7.77 5.10
CA THR A 45 4.42 -6.48 5.80
C THR A 45 3.84 -5.38 4.91
N ASP A 46 4.23 -5.33 3.63
CA ASP A 46 3.71 -4.36 2.66
C ASP A 46 2.21 -4.50 2.43
N VAL A 47 1.70 -5.74 2.36
CA VAL A 47 0.27 -6.01 2.22
C VAL A 47 -0.51 -5.52 3.45
N LEU A 48 0.01 -5.70 4.67
CA LEU A 48 -0.64 -5.20 5.88
C LEU A 48 -0.72 -3.67 5.88
N ILE A 49 0.36 -2.99 5.49
CA ILE A 49 0.40 -1.53 5.39
C ILE A 49 -0.62 -1.04 4.35
N ALA A 50 -0.71 -1.70 3.19
CA ALA A 50 -1.69 -1.39 2.16
C ALA A 50 -3.13 -1.52 2.68
N ILE A 51 -3.44 -2.57 3.45
CA ILE A 51 -4.75 -2.76 4.07
C ILE A 51 -5.08 -1.62 5.03
N PHE A 52 -4.14 -1.24 5.92
CA PHE A 52 -4.37 -0.13 6.84
C PHE A 52 -4.62 1.20 6.12
N ILE A 53 -3.87 1.47 5.04
CA ILE A 53 -4.08 2.66 4.21
C ILE A 53 -5.45 2.62 3.55
N ILE A 54 -5.85 1.50 2.95
CA ILE A 54 -7.17 1.36 2.30
C ILE A 54 -8.30 1.61 3.30
N VAL A 55 -8.18 1.06 4.51
CA VAL A 55 -9.16 1.27 5.57
C VAL A 55 -9.24 2.76 5.93
N ALA A 56 -8.12 3.41 6.23
CA ALA A 56 -8.08 4.84 6.55
C ALA A 56 -8.66 5.70 5.41
N MET A 57 -8.24 5.43 4.18
CA MET A 57 -8.64 6.17 2.99
C MET A 57 -10.09 5.90 2.57
N SER A 58 -10.72 4.84 3.05
CA SER A 58 -12.15 4.59 2.85
C SER A 58 -13.04 5.46 3.74
N PHE A 59 -12.57 5.81 4.94
CA PHE A 59 -13.31 6.62 5.90
C PHE A 59 -13.30 8.12 5.56
N VAL A 60 -12.16 8.65 5.12
CA VAL A 60 -11.98 10.09 4.86
C VAL A 60 -13.01 10.66 3.86
N PRO A 61 -13.11 10.16 2.61
CA PRO A 61 -14.06 10.70 1.64
C PRO A 61 -15.52 10.40 2.00
N ALA A 62 -15.80 9.29 2.68
CA ALA A 62 -17.14 8.99 3.18
C ALA A 62 -17.60 10.03 4.21
N SER A 63 -16.68 10.56 5.03
CA SER A 63 -17.01 11.60 6.02
C SER A 63 -17.48 12.91 5.37
N PHE A 64 -16.89 13.32 4.25
CA PHE A 64 -17.31 14.52 3.51
C PHE A 64 -18.73 14.36 2.95
N VAL A 65 -19.04 13.18 2.41
CA VAL A 65 -20.39 12.89 1.93
C VAL A 65 -21.42 12.87 3.06
N LEU A 66 -21.06 12.36 4.25
CA LEU A 66 -21.93 12.39 5.42
C LEU A 66 -22.38 13.83 5.72
N PHE A 67 -21.45 14.79 5.74
CA PHE A 67 -21.78 16.20 5.96
C PHE A 67 -22.75 16.73 4.91
N LEU A 68 -22.53 16.40 3.64
CA LEU A 68 -23.36 16.85 2.51
C LEU A 68 -24.80 16.28 2.59
N VAL A 69 -24.95 15.01 2.99
CA VAL A 69 -26.27 14.39 3.21
C VAL A 69 -26.94 14.97 4.46
N TYR A 70 -26.18 15.21 5.52
CA TYR A 70 -26.67 15.83 6.74
C TYR A 70 -27.24 17.25 6.50
N GLU A 71 -26.57 18.06 5.68
CA GLU A 71 -27.07 19.39 5.27
C GLU A 71 -28.38 19.33 4.48
N ARG A 72 -28.59 18.28 3.69
CA ARG A 72 -29.86 18.04 2.98
C ARG A 72 -30.94 17.58 3.95
N PHE A 73 -30.62 16.68 4.87
CA PHE A 73 -31.55 16.16 5.87
C PHE A 73 -32.08 17.28 6.78
N THR A 74 -31.20 18.15 7.25
CA THR A 74 -31.55 19.32 8.10
C THR A 74 -32.18 20.49 7.34
N LYS A 75 -32.31 20.38 6.01
CA LYS A 75 -32.79 21.45 5.10
C LYS A 75 -31.92 22.73 5.12
N ALA A 76 -30.73 22.70 5.72
CA ALA A 76 -29.80 23.84 5.74
C ALA A 76 -29.41 24.29 4.32
N LYS A 77 -29.23 23.34 3.40
CA LYS A 77 -28.98 23.62 1.98
C LYS A 77 -30.11 24.42 1.32
N HIS A 78 -31.36 24.13 1.66
CA HIS A 78 -32.52 24.86 1.14
C HIS A 78 -32.55 26.29 1.70
N LEU A 79 -32.23 26.46 2.99
CA LEU A 79 -32.15 27.77 3.62
C LEU A 79 -31.06 28.66 3.01
N GLN A 80 -29.90 28.08 2.68
CA GLN A 80 -28.82 28.78 1.97
C GLN A 80 -29.27 29.23 0.57
N PHE A 81 -30.05 28.41 -0.15
CA PHE A 81 -30.61 28.79 -1.44
C PHE A 81 -31.67 29.88 -1.35
N VAL A 82 -32.55 29.81 -0.35
CA VAL A 82 -33.55 30.86 -0.07
C VAL A 82 -32.88 32.18 0.31
N SER A 83 -31.67 32.13 0.88
CA SER A 83 -30.85 33.30 1.21
C SER A 83 -30.11 33.90 0.00
N GLY A 84 -30.31 33.36 -1.22
CA GLY A 84 -29.77 33.92 -2.46
C GLY A 84 -28.36 33.44 -2.85
N VAL A 85 -27.85 32.37 -2.22
CA VAL A 85 -26.55 31.79 -2.60
C VAL A 85 -26.65 31.09 -3.95
N ASN A 86 -25.69 31.36 -4.84
CA ASN A 86 -25.59 30.69 -6.13
C ASN A 86 -25.13 29.23 -5.95
N VAL A 87 -25.80 28.30 -6.65
CA VAL A 87 -25.53 26.85 -6.64
C VAL A 87 -24.07 26.52 -6.95
N ILE A 88 -23.47 27.20 -7.93
CA ILE A 88 -22.10 26.93 -8.38
C ILE A 88 -21.09 27.31 -7.28
N VAL A 89 -21.33 28.43 -6.59
CA VAL A 89 -20.46 28.90 -5.50
C VAL A 89 -20.52 27.93 -4.31
N TYR A 90 -21.69 27.41 -3.98
CA TYR A 90 -21.84 26.40 -2.92
C TYR A 90 -21.04 25.12 -3.22
N TRP A 91 -21.16 24.57 -4.44
CA TRP A 91 -20.47 23.32 -4.78
C TRP A 91 -18.95 23.50 -4.88
N THR A 92 -18.48 24.62 -5.43
CA THR A 92 -17.05 24.92 -5.53
C THR A 92 -16.43 25.19 -4.16
N ALA A 93 -17.11 25.91 -3.27
CA ALA A 93 -16.66 26.14 -1.91
C ALA A 93 -16.58 24.83 -1.10
N ASN A 94 -17.58 23.96 -1.20
CA ASN A 94 -17.56 22.66 -0.53
C ASN A 94 -16.45 21.76 -1.07
N TYR A 95 -16.28 21.69 -2.39
CA TYR A 95 -15.19 20.91 -2.99
C TYR A 95 -13.81 21.42 -2.53
N PHE A 96 -13.63 22.74 -2.47
CA PHE A 96 -12.39 23.34 -1.98
C PHE A 96 -12.14 23.01 -0.51
N TRP A 97 -13.19 23.11 0.33
CA TRP A 97 -13.11 22.76 1.74
C TRP A 97 -12.76 21.28 1.96
N ASP A 98 -13.38 20.38 1.19
CA ASP A 98 -13.09 18.95 1.23
C ASP A 98 -11.65 18.67 0.80
N MET A 99 -11.14 19.35 -0.23
CA MET A 99 -9.74 19.23 -0.65
C MET A 99 -8.77 19.70 0.44
N CYS A 100 -9.02 20.85 1.07
CA CYS A 100 -8.20 21.32 2.18
C CYS A 100 -8.23 20.35 3.38
N SER A 101 -9.42 19.84 3.71
CA SER A 101 -9.61 18.89 4.81
C SER A 101 -8.98 17.53 4.51
N TYR A 102 -8.91 17.13 3.24
CA TYR A 102 -8.27 15.88 2.77
C TYR A 102 -6.74 15.91 2.87
N VAL A 103 -6.11 17.09 2.72
CA VAL A 103 -4.65 17.22 2.84
C VAL A 103 -4.18 16.79 4.23
N VAL A 104 -4.94 17.06 5.28
CA VAL A 104 -4.57 16.69 6.66
C VAL A 104 -4.38 15.17 6.84
N PRO A 105 -5.38 14.30 6.58
CA PRO A 105 -5.20 12.85 6.70
C PRO A 105 -4.21 12.30 5.67
N ALA A 106 -4.12 12.87 4.46
CA ALA A 106 -3.11 12.45 3.48
C ALA A 106 -1.69 12.69 3.99
N MET A 107 -1.42 13.86 4.58
CA MET A 107 -0.13 14.17 5.20
C MET A 107 0.17 13.26 6.39
N CYS A 108 -0.84 12.93 7.22
CA CYS A 108 -0.68 11.94 8.28
C CYS A 108 -0.26 10.56 7.73
N CYS A 109 -0.88 10.09 6.64
CA CYS A 109 -0.50 8.81 6.01
C CYS A 109 0.93 8.84 5.48
N ILE A 110 1.33 9.94 4.83
CA ILE A 110 2.71 10.14 4.33
C ILE A 110 3.72 10.16 5.48
N LEU A 111 3.40 10.84 6.60
CA LEU A 111 4.26 10.86 7.78
C LEU A 111 4.44 9.47 8.38
N ILE A 112 3.37 8.68 8.45
CA ILE A 112 3.44 7.29 8.92
C ILE A 112 4.38 6.48 8.01
N LEU A 113 4.23 6.58 6.68
CA LEU A 113 5.13 5.91 5.73
C LEU A 113 6.60 6.32 5.90
N LEU A 114 6.86 7.60 6.21
CA LEU A 114 8.21 8.08 6.51
C LEU A 114 8.76 7.53 7.82
N ILE A 115 7.95 7.41 8.87
CA ILE A 115 8.37 6.87 10.17
C ILE A 115 8.75 5.39 10.06
N PHE A 116 8.02 4.62 9.23
CA PHE A 116 8.32 3.21 9.00
C PHE A 116 9.57 2.98 8.12
N ASP A 117 10.13 4.03 7.51
CA ASP A 117 11.37 4.05 6.71
C ASP A 117 11.52 2.89 5.71
N ILE A 118 10.44 2.59 4.98
CA ILE A 118 10.46 1.52 3.99
C ILE A 118 11.11 2.07 2.71
N PRO A 119 12.23 1.48 2.24
CA PRO A 119 13.02 2.03 1.13
C PRO A 119 12.22 2.14 -0.17
N ALA A 120 11.20 1.31 -0.37
CA ALA A 120 10.30 1.37 -1.52
C ALA A 120 9.51 2.70 -1.59
N TYR A 121 9.08 3.24 -0.46
CA TYR A 121 8.22 4.43 -0.37
C TYR A 121 9.01 5.71 -0.04
N THR A 122 10.10 5.61 0.71
CA THR A 122 10.89 6.76 1.20
C THR A 122 12.06 7.15 0.28
N SER A 123 12.39 6.34 -0.73
CA SER A 123 13.46 6.66 -1.67
C SER A 123 13.19 7.98 -2.42
N LYS A 124 14.23 8.81 -2.59
CA LYS A 124 14.12 10.17 -3.16
C LYS A 124 13.45 10.23 -4.54
N ASN A 125 13.56 9.15 -5.33
CA ASN A 125 12.95 9.08 -6.65
C ASN A 125 11.46 8.68 -6.59
N ASN A 126 11.06 7.90 -5.57
CA ASN A 126 9.70 7.35 -5.45
C ASN A 126 8.82 8.24 -4.56
N PHE A 127 9.41 8.97 -3.63
CA PHE A 127 8.69 9.82 -2.68
C PHE A 127 7.75 10.83 -3.37
N PRO A 128 8.16 11.57 -4.43
CA PRO A 128 7.25 12.46 -5.14
C PRO A 128 6.07 11.71 -5.77
N ALA A 129 6.31 10.49 -6.29
CA ALA A 129 5.26 9.68 -6.89
C ALA A 129 4.23 9.25 -5.85
N VAL A 130 4.66 8.81 -4.66
CA VAL A 130 3.76 8.46 -3.55
C VAL A 130 2.90 9.66 -3.14
N VAL A 131 3.51 10.82 -2.94
CA VAL A 131 2.79 12.05 -2.58
C VAL A 131 1.77 12.43 -3.67
N SER A 132 2.17 12.40 -4.94
CA SER A 132 1.26 12.66 -6.05
C SER A 132 0.11 11.66 -6.10
N LEU A 133 0.35 10.38 -5.82
CA LEU A 133 -0.68 9.34 -5.81
C LEU A 133 -1.74 9.60 -4.73
N PHE A 134 -1.32 9.96 -3.52
CA PHE A 134 -2.25 10.36 -2.45
C PHE A 134 -3.05 11.61 -2.82
N LEU A 135 -2.45 12.63 -3.42
CA LEU A 135 -3.16 13.84 -3.82
C LEU A 135 -4.16 13.57 -4.96
N MET A 136 -3.75 12.82 -5.98
CA MET A 136 -4.61 12.46 -7.11
C MET A 136 -5.77 11.54 -6.67
N TYR A 137 -5.55 10.67 -5.69
CA TYR A 137 -6.61 9.83 -5.13
C TYR A 137 -7.73 10.70 -4.53
N GLY A 138 -7.39 11.67 -3.67
CA GLY A 138 -8.39 12.58 -3.09
C GLY A 138 -9.13 13.35 -4.18
N TRP A 139 -8.40 13.90 -5.14
CA TRP A 139 -8.96 14.63 -6.27
C TRP A 139 -9.96 13.79 -7.09
N SER A 140 -9.68 12.50 -7.27
CA SER A 140 -10.52 11.61 -8.07
C SER A 140 -11.70 11.04 -7.29
N VAL A 141 -11.55 10.72 -6.00
CA VAL A 141 -12.61 10.06 -5.22
C VAL A 141 -13.71 11.03 -4.82
N THR A 142 -13.35 12.27 -4.43
CA THR A 142 -14.33 13.26 -3.97
C THR A 142 -15.43 13.53 -5.02
N PRO A 143 -15.13 13.79 -6.32
CA PRO A 143 -16.15 13.97 -7.34
C PRO A 143 -17.00 12.72 -7.62
N VAL A 144 -16.42 11.51 -7.53
CA VAL A 144 -17.14 10.25 -7.77
C VAL A 144 -18.15 9.98 -6.66
N MET A 145 -17.84 10.39 -5.44
CA MET A 145 -18.67 10.19 -4.25
C MET A 145 -19.88 11.13 -4.17
N TYR A 146 -19.79 12.31 -4.77
CA TYR A 146 -20.85 13.32 -4.72
C TYR A 146 -22.17 12.87 -5.38
N PRO A 147 -22.19 12.30 -6.60
CA PRO A 147 -23.41 11.75 -7.20
C PRO A 147 -24.07 10.66 -6.35
N VAL A 148 -23.25 9.82 -5.74
CA VAL A 148 -23.72 8.70 -4.91
C VAL A 148 -24.42 9.21 -3.66
N SER A 149 -24.01 10.36 -3.11
CA SER A 149 -24.71 11.02 -2.00
C SER A 149 -26.19 11.31 -2.28
N PHE A 150 -26.55 11.57 -3.54
CA PHE A 150 -27.94 11.93 -3.87
C PHE A 150 -28.90 10.76 -3.73
N LEU A 151 -28.41 9.52 -3.83
CA LEU A 151 -29.20 8.28 -3.74
C LEU A 151 -29.67 7.96 -2.32
N PHE A 152 -29.07 8.57 -1.28
CA PHE A 152 -29.33 8.22 0.12
C PHE A 152 -30.06 9.32 0.89
N GLU A 153 -31.24 9.04 1.43
CA GLU A 153 -31.99 10.03 2.23
C GLU A 153 -31.43 10.21 3.65
N GLU A 154 -30.83 9.15 4.22
CA GLU A 154 -30.35 9.13 5.60
C GLU A 154 -28.80 9.15 5.68
N PRO A 155 -28.21 10.08 6.48
CA PRO A 155 -26.75 10.29 6.50
C PRO A 155 -25.95 9.13 7.10
N SER A 156 -26.49 8.45 8.11
CA SER A 156 -25.85 7.28 8.75
C SER A 156 -25.71 6.12 7.76
N THR A 157 -26.77 5.81 7.03
CA THR A 157 -26.80 4.77 5.98
C THR A 157 -25.85 5.12 4.84
N ALA A 158 -25.85 6.37 4.37
CA ALA A 158 -24.94 6.83 3.32
C ALA A 158 -23.47 6.60 3.72
N TYR A 159 -23.09 6.97 4.95
CA TYR A 159 -21.73 6.82 5.45
C TYR A 159 -21.26 5.37 5.46
N ILE A 160 -22.07 4.47 6.05
CA ILE A 160 -21.71 3.04 6.14
C ILE A 160 -21.66 2.41 4.75
N CYS A 161 -22.65 2.67 3.89
CA CYS A 161 -22.68 2.10 2.54
C CYS A 161 -21.47 2.54 1.70
N LEU A 162 -21.06 3.81 1.78
CA LEU A 162 -19.91 4.32 1.05
C LEU A 162 -18.58 3.72 1.54
N ILE A 163 -18.42 3.55 2.85
CA ILE A 163 -17.25 2.86 3.41
C ILE A 163 -17.19 1.42 2.90
N VAL A 164 -18.31 0.71 2.92
CA VAL A 164 -18.35 -0.69 2.46
C VAL A 164 -18.01 -0.80 0.98
N ILE A 165 -18.53 0.10 0.13
CA ILE A 165 -18.20 0.13 -1.31
C ILE A 165 -16.70 0.40 -1.52
N ASN A 166 -16.14 1.39 -0.83
CA ASN A 166 -14.71 1.72 -0.92
C ASN A 166 -13.83 0.55 -0.47
N LEU A 167 -14.17 -0.08 0.65
CA LEU A 167 -13.42 -1.19 1.21
C LEU A 167 -13.50 -2.41 0.30
N PHE A 168 -14.67 -2.68 -0.32
CA PHE A 168 -14.83 -3.77 -1.28
C PHE A 168 -13.95 -3.57 -2.54
N VAL A 169 -13.93 -2.35 -3.09
CA VAL A 169 -13.06 -2.01 -4.22
C VAL A 169 -11.59 -2.14 -3.83
N GLY A 170 -11.21 -1.65 -2.65
CA GLY A 170 -9.84 -1.74 -2.14
C GLY A 170 -9.37 -3.19 -1.94
N ILE A 171 -10.19 -4.04 -1.33
CA ILE A 171 -9.87 -5.47 -1.16
C ILE A 171 -9.73 -6.17 -2.51
N THR A 172 -10.64 -5.89 -3.45
CA THR A 172 -10.59 -6.48 -4.79
C THR A 172 -9.28 -6.11 -5.48
N CYS A 173 -8.83 -4.86 -5.36
CA CYS A 173 -7.54 -4.41 -5.89
C CYS A 173 -6.34 -5.16 -5.28
N ILE A 174 -6.33 -5.38 -3.96
CA ILE A 174 -5.28 -6.17 -3.28
C ILE A 174 -5.28 -7.60 -3.80
N VAL A 175 -6.45 -8.25 -3.86
CA VAL A 175 -6.58 -9.64 -4.32
C VAL A 175 -6.12 -9.76 -5.77
N THR A 176 -6.50 -8.83 -6.64
CA THR A 176 -6.05 -8.81 -8.05
C THR A 176 -4.53 -8.64 -8.15
N SER A 177 -3.93 -7.75 -7.34
CA SER A 177 -2.47 -7.54 -7.33
C SER A 177 -1.73 -8.80 -6.88
N PHE A 178 -2.21 -9.44 -5.81
CA PHE A 178 -1.64 -10.69 -5.32
C PHE A 178 -1.77 -11.83 -6.34
N LEU A 179 -2.92 -11.94 -7.02
CA LEU A 179 -3.10 -12.93 -8.09
C LEU A 179 -2.15 -12.68 -9.26
N LEU A 180 -1.97 -11.43 -9.67
CA LEU A 180 -1.02 -11.05 -10.72
C LEU A 180 0.41 -11.46 -10.37
N GLU A 181 0.84 -11.20 -9.13
CA GLU A 181 2.16 -11.59 -8.64
C GLU A 181 2.33 -13.12 -8.59
N ALA A 182 1.29 -13.85 -8.15
CA ALA A 182 1.30 -15.30 -8.13
C ALA A 182 1.41 -15.92 -9.54
N PHE A 183 0.70 -15.37 -10.53
CA PHE A 183 0.79 -15.83 -11.92
C PHE A 183 2.13 -15.49 -12.57
N LEU A 184 2.70 -14.32 -12.25
CA LEU A 184 4.04 -13.94 -12.72
C LEU A 184 5.12 -14.85 -12.12
N PHE A 185 5.05 -15.17 -10.83
CA PHE A 185 5.99 -16.09 -10.17
C PHE A 185 5.94 -17.49 -10.79
N SER A 186 4.73 -18.02 -11.04
CA SER A 186 4.53 -19.31 -11.72
C SER A 186 5.15 -19.35 -13.13
N SER A 187 5.18 -18.22 -13.82
CA SER A 187 5.77 -18.14 -15.18
C SER A 187 7.30 -18.08 -15.17
N TYR A 188 7.93 -17.77 -14.04
CA TYR A 188 9.39 -17.67 -13.90
C TYR A 188 10.06 -18.96 -13.41
N VAL A 189 9.29 -19.93 -12.91
CA VAL A 189 9.79 -21.25 -12.50
C VAL A 189 9.45 -22.26 -13.60
N PRO A 190 10.44 -22.80 -14.34
CA PRO A 190 10.20 -23.85 -15.33
C PRO A 190 9.76 -25.19 -14.71
#